data_AF-A0A6U1NHW5-F1
#
_entry.id   AF-A0A6U1NHW5-F1
#
_cell.length_a   1.000
_cell.length_b   1.000
_cell.length_c   1.000
_cell.angle_alpha   90.00
_cell.angle_beta   90.00
_cell.angle_gamma   90.00
#
_symmetry.space_group_name_H-M   'P 1'
#
loop_
_entity.id
_entity.type
_entity.pdbx_description
1 polymer ?
#
loop_
_entity_poly.entity_id
_entity_poly.type
_entity_poly.pdbx_seq_one_letter_code
_entity_poly.pdbx_strand_id
1 'polypeptide(L)'
;MSESTQENIEIADAKKKAGNEAFAAKNYERAIKLYSEAIELDSSNHLFFSNRSACYAAKRDWTSAAEDAKKIIELSPSFVKGYYRLGLAQMEMGEFGPAAATVRKGLELDNGSSDLQKLLRLIKARKAQAAGKRGESGMTRQQKMDEATRKEILELQEEMQKTQNELRQAGLRLNHCRKDLRRTTLTFSNLEQTPHLTTAYRAIGKMFLRCERPEVMTYLEQQTEKGKDMETKILGQQAYLERRLKSQQANYEDLVENSNT
;
A
#
# COMPACT_ATOMS: atom_id res chain seq x y z
N MET A 1 12.90 63.19 -16.76
CA MET A 1 13.24 61.87 -16.17
C MET A 1 12.11 60.84 -16.30
N SER A 2 10.87 61.21 -16.67
CA SER A 2 9.71 60.29 -16.74
C SER A 2 9.39 59.73 -18.14
N GLU A 3 9.83 60.35 -19.23
CA GLU A 3 9.54 59.88 -20.59
C GLU A 3 10.37 58.63 -20.96
N SER A 4 11.65 58.58 -20.57
CA SER A 4 12.53 57.44 -20.90
C SER A 4 12.14 56.15 -20.19
N THR A 5 11.53 56.23 -19.00
CA THR A 5 11.02 55.06 -18.27
C THR A 5 9.73 54.54 -18.88
N GLN A 6 8.84 55.42 -19.34
CA GLN A 6 7.61 55.03 -20.00
C GLN A 6 7.88 54.38 -21.37
N GLU A 7 8.81 54.95 -22.15
CA GLU A 7 9.24 54.40 -23.44
C GLU A 7 9.86 52.99 -23.28
N ASN A 8 10.71 52.78 -22.26
CA ASN A 8 11.29 51.47 -21.98
C ASN A 8 10.24 50.42 -21.61
N ILE A 9 9.19 50.79 -20.87
CA ILE A 9 8.07 49.90 -20.51
C ILE A 9 7.29 49.48 -21.77
N GLU A 10 7.02 50.43 -22.67
CA GLU A 10 6.31 50.14 -23.93
C GLU A 10 7.13 49.24 -24.86
N ILE A 11 8.44 49.46 -24.95
CA ILE A 11 9.36 48.59 -25.70
C ILE A 11 9.38 47.19 -25.06
N ALA A 12 9.45 47.08 -23.74
CA ALA A 12 9.42 45.79 -23.03
C ALA A 12 8.12 45.02 -23.30
N ASP A 13 6.97 45.71 -23.33
CA ASP A 13 5.69 45.11 -23.66
C ASP A 13 5.58 44.67 -25.13
N ALA A 14 6.15 45.43 -26.06
CA ALA A 14 6.26 45.03 -27.45
C ALA A 14 7.13 43.77 -27.61
N LYS A 15 8.26 43.69 -26.87
CA LYS A 15 9.13 42.51 -26.82
C LYS A 15 8.42 41.30 -26.22
N LYS A 16 7.61 41.48 -25.17
CA LYS A 16 6.75 40.42 -24.63
C LYS A 16 5.77 39.90 -25.67
N LYS A 17 5.12 40.78 -26.43
CA LYS A 17 4.18 40.38 -27.48
C LYS A 17 4.87 39.56 -28.57
N ALA A 18 6.02 40.03 -29.06
CA ALA A 18 6.84 39.28 -30.02
C ALA A 18 7.33 37.94 -29.44
N GLY A 19 7.66 37.90 -28.14
CA GLY A 19 8.02 36.68 -27.42
C GLY A 19 6.87 35.68 -27.35
N ASN A 20 5.64 36.15 -27.12
CA ASN A 20 4.43 35.31 -27.11
C ASN A 20 4.16 34.73 -28.50
N GLU A 21 4.34 35.51 -29.57
CA GLU A 21 4.21 35.04 -30.96
C GLU A 21 5.26 33.97 -31.29
N ALA A 22 6.53 34.19 -30.89
CA ALA A 22 7.59 33.20 -31.03
C ALA A 22 7.31 31.92 -30.22
N PHE A 23 6.74 32.05 -29.01
CA PHE A 23 6.32 30.92 -28.18
C PHE A 23 5.19 30.12 -28.85
N ALA A 24 4.19 30.81 -29.42
CA ALA A 24 3.10 30.17 -30.16
C ALA A 24 3.62 29.44 -31.41
N ALA A 25 4.65 29.99 -32.06
CA ALA A 25 5.38 29.33 -33.15
C ALA A 25 6.33 28.20 -32.70
N LYS A 26 6.35 27.85 -31.40
CA LYS A 26 7.24 26.86 -30.76
C LYS A 26 8.74 27.18 -30.93
N ASN A 27 9.09 28.42 -31.26
CA ASN A 27 10.48 28.87 -31.34
C ASN A 27 10.91 29.40 -29.97
N TYR A 28 11.23 28.47 -29.07
CA TYR A 28 11.51 28.78 -27.67
C TYR A 28 12.81 29.57 -27.49
N GLU A 29 13.85 29.33 -28.31
CA GLU A 29 15.10 30.09 -28.29
C GLU A 29 14.89 31.56 -28.59
N ARG A 30 14.10 31.87 -29.63
CA ARG A 30 13.77 33.25 -29.98
C ARG A 30 12.90 33.89 -28.91
N ALA A 31 11.92 33.16 -28.38
CA ALA A 31 11.07 33.66 -27.29
C ALA A 31 11.90 33.99 -26.04
N ILE A 32 12.85 33.12 -25.65
CA ILE A 32 13.76 33.36 -24.51
C ILE A 32 14.56 34.64 -24.71
N LYS A 33 15.15 34.85 -25.90
CA LYS A 33 15.90 36.09 -26.21
C LYS A 33 15.02 37.33 -26.05
N LEU A 34 13.82 37.31 -26.63
CA LEU A 34 12.89 38.43 -26.56
C LEU A 34 12.42 38.72 -25.13
N TYR A 35 12.18 37.69 -24.31
CA TYR A 35 11.86 37.92 -22.89
C TYR A 35 13.06 38.40 -22.08
N SER A 36 14.27 37.95 -22.38
CA SER A 36 15.49 38.47 -21.72
C SER A 36 15.71 39.94 -22.04
N GLU A 37 15.54 40.35 -23.30
CA GLU A 37 15.56 41.77 -23.70
C GLU A 37 14.46 42.58 -22.97
N ALA A 38 13.26 42.02 -22.81
CA ALA A 38 12.20 42.67 -22.03
C ALA A 38 12.56 42.82 -20.54
N ILE A 39 13.24 41.84 -19.96
CA ILE A 39 13.69 41.85 -18.56
C ILE A 39 14.82 42.87 -18.33
N GLU A 40 15.70 43.08 -19.31
CA GLU A 40 16.74 44.11 -19.25
C GLU A 40 16.15 45.53 -19.24
N LEU A 41 15.03 45.72 -19.96
CA LEU A 41 14.31 46.99 -20.01
C LEU A 41 13.43 47.22 -18.77
N ASP A 42 12.75 46.18 -18.29
CA ASP A 42 11.95 46.20 -17.07
C ASP A 42 12.04 44.88 -16.30
N SER A 43 12.85 44.89 -15.24
CA SER A 43 13.07 43.75 -14.36
C SER A 43 12.03 43.60 -13.25
N SER A 44 11.07 44.52 -13.14
CA SER A 44 10.02 44.50 -12.12
C SER A 44 8.81 43.65 -12.52
N ASN A 45 8.65 43.38 -13.82
CA ASN A 45 7.50 42.67 -14.34
C ASN A 45 7.67 41.14 -14.29
N HIS A 46 7.05 40.53 -13.29
CA HIS A 46 7.02 39.08 -13.08
C HIS A 46 6.47 38.27 -14.28
N LEU A 47 5.69 38.87 -15.19
CA LEU A 47 5.15 38.17 -16.37
C LEU A 47 6.24 37.78 -17.37
N PHE A 48 7.29 38.58 -17.51
CA PHE A 48 8.40 38.24 -18.42
C PHE A 48 9.14 37.00 -17.93
N PHE A 49 9.44 36.94 -16.63
CA PHE A 49 10.00 35.74 -15.99
C PHE A 49 9.06 34.53 -16.10
N SER A 50 7.75 34.73 -15.92
CA SER A 50 6.74 33.67 -16.08
C SER A 50 6.74 33.06 -17.48
N ASN A 51 6.80 33.89 -18.51
CA ASN A 51 6.81 33.41 -19.89
C ASN A 51 8.15 32.80 -20.27
N ARG A 52 9.27 33.36 -19.81
CA ARG A 52 10.61 32.80 -20.04
C ARG A 52 10.80 31.46 -19.34
N SER A 53 10.34 31.32 -18.09
CA SER A 53 10.27 30.04 -17.36
C SER A 53 9.46 28.98 -18.14
N ALA A 54 8.36 29.37 -18.80
CA ALA A 54 7.58 28.47 -19.65
C ALA A 54 8.40 27.96 -20.86
N CYS A 55 9.19 28.82 -21.48
CA CYS A 55 10.08 28.43 -22.58
C CYS A 55 11.17 27.46 -22.11
N TYR A 56 11.81 27.75 -20.96
CA TYR A 56 12.81 26.86 -20.37
C TYR A 56 12.22 25.48 -20.02
N ALA A 57 11.03 25.45 -19.43
CA ALA A 57 10.28 24.22 -19.16
C ALA A 57 9.98 23.43 -20.45
N ALA A 58 9.57 24.12 -21.54
CA ALA A 58 9.33 23.46 -22.83
C ALA A 58 10.61 22.85 -23.42
N LYS A 59 11.78 23.44 -23.14
CA LYS A 59 13.10 22.92 -23.50
C LYS A 59 13.66 21.87 -22.52
N ARG A 60 12.93 21.53 -21.45
CA ARG A 60 13.38 20.68 -20.34
C ARG A 60 14.60 21.23 -19.59
N ASP A 61 14.85 22.54 -19.68
CA ASP A 61 15.83 23.23 -18.85
C ASP A 61 15.16 23.63 -17.53
N TRP A 62 15.05 22.65 -16.63
CA TRP A 62 14.34 22.83 -15.37
C TRP A 62 15.08 23.73 -14.39
N THR A 63 16.42 23.78 -14.50
CA THR A 63 17.29 24.64 -13.70
C THR A 63 16.98 26.12 -13.93
N SER A 64 17.05 26.59 -15.18
CA SER A 64 16.73 27.98 -15.49
C SER A 64 15.23 28.27 -15.32
N ALA A 65 14.35 27.31 -15.58
CA ALA A 65 12.92 27.47 -15.31
C ALA A 65 12.62 27.71 -13.82
N ALA A 66 13.34 27.04 -12.91
CA ALA A 66 13.19 27.19 -11.47
C ALA A 66 13.74 28.53 -10.97
N GLU A 67 14.85 29.01 -11.51
CA GLU A 67 15.41 30.33 -11.18
C GLU A 67 14.43 31.46 -11.53
N ASP A 68 13.91 31.44 -12.76
CA ASP A 68 12.90 32.41 -13.18
C ASP A 68 11.64 32.30 -12.32
N ALA A 69 11.20 31.07 -11.99
CA ALA A 69 10.00 30.88 -11.18
C ALA A 69 10.16 31.36 -9.73
N LYS A 70 11.38 31.27 -9.14
CA LYS A 70 11.69 31.91 -7.86
C LYS A 70 11.57 33.43 -7.96
N LYS A 71 12.06 34.02 -9.05
CA LYS A 71 11.98 35.48 -9.26
C LYS A 71 10.53 35.96 -9.39
N ILE A 72 9.66 35.18 -10.02
CA ILE A 72 8.22 35.47 -10.05
C ILE A 72 7.64 35.59 -8.63
N ILE A 73 7.98 34.65 -7.75
CA ILE A 73 7.48 34.62 -6.37
C ILE A 73 8.08 35.77 -5.54
N GLU A 74 9.33 36.15 -5.78
CA GLU A 74 9.94 37.33 -5.15
C GLU A 74 9.24 38.64 -5.57
N LEU A 75 8.94 38.79 -6.86
CA LEU A 75 8.32 40.01 -7.41
C LEU A 75 6.81 40.08 -7.13
N SER A 76 6.12 38.94 -7.20
CA SER A 76 4.68 38.84 -6.98
C SER A 76 4.33 37.58 -6.17
N PRO A 77 4.40 37.66 -4.82
CA PRO A 77 4.04 36.56 -3.94
C PRO A 77 2.58 36.13 -4.06
N SER A 78 1.68 36.98 -4.56
CA SER A 78 0.27 36.66 -4.76
C SER A 78 -0.01 35.89 -6.07
N PHE A 79 0.99 35.76 -6.95
CA PHE A 79 0.81 35.13 -8.25
C PHE A 79 0.93 33.60 -8.16
N VAL A 80 -0.22 32.94 -7.98
CA VAL A 80 -0.36 31.48 -7.84
C VAL A 80 0.36 30.68 -8.93
N LYS A 81 0.36 31.16 -10.18
CA LYS A 81 1.07 30.52 -11.30
C LYS A 81 2.59 30.44 -11.11
N GLY A 82 3.19 31.36 -10.34
CA GLY A 82 4.61 31.30 -9.97
C GLY A 82 4.93 30.06 -9.15
N TYR A 83 4.10 29.74 -8.16
CA TYR A 83 4.23 28.52 -7.35
C TYR A 83 4.03 27.25 -8.17
N TYR A 84 3.09 27.26 -9.14
CA TYR A 84 2.91 26.15 -10.06
C TYR A 84 4.16 25.90 -10.91
N ARG A 85 4.73 26.96 -11.50
CA ARG A 85 5.95 26.85 -12.32
C ARG A 85 7.15 26.36 -11.53
N LEU A 86 7.37 26.91 -10.33
CA LEU A 86 8.47 26.50 -9.47
C LEU A 86 8.29 25.04 -8.99
N GLY A 87 7.08 24.68 -8.56
CA GLY A 87 6.77 23.31 -8.13
C GLY A 87 6.94 22.28 -9.24
N LEU A 88 6.56 22.63 -10.47
CA LEU A 88 6.76 21.77 -11.64
C LEU A 88 8.25 21.58 -11.96
N ALA A 89 9.02 22.66 -11.99
CA ALA A 89 10.46 22.61 -12.25
C ALA A 89 11.20 21.78 -11.16
N GLN A 90 10.91 22.03 -9.89
CA GLN A 90 11.47 21.27 -8.76
C GLN A 90 11.12 19.77 -8.82
N MET A 91 9.89 19.43 -9.24
CA MET A 91 9.47 18.04 -9.39
C MET A 91 10.28 17.33 -10.49
N GLU A 92 10.48 17.97 -11.63
CA GLU A 92 11.26 17.38 -12.74
C GLU A 92 12.76 17.32 -12.43
N MET A 93 13.27 18.20 -11.57
CA MET A 93 14.63 18.10 -11.00
C MET A 93 14.77 16.98 -9.95
N GLY A 94 13.68 16.31 -9.55
CA GLY A 94 13.68 15.27 -8.52
C GLY A 94 13.66 15.79 -7.09
N GLU A 95 13.51 17.11 -6.90
CA GLU A 95 13.41 17.77 -5.59
C GLU A 95 11.97 17.67 -5.04
N PHE A 96 11.46 16.46 -4.84
CA PHE A 96 10.06 16.25 -4.47
C PHE A 96 9.66 16.87 -3.13
N GLY A 97 10.60 17.00 -2.18
CA GLY A 97 10.37 17.63 -0.88
C GLY A 97 10.12 19.14 -1.03
N PRO A 98 11.09 19.90 -1.57
CA PRO A 98 10.92 21.31 -1.90
C PRO A 98 9.71 21.58 -2.80
N ALA A 99 9.50 20.78 -3.86
CA ALA A 99 8.36 20.92 -4.76
C ALA A 99 7.01 20.90 -4.02
N ALA A 100 6.83 19.91 -3.13
CA ALA A 100 5.59 19.80 -2.34
C ALA A 100 5.40 20.98 -1.38
N ALA A 101 6.47 21.53 -0.81
CA ALA A 101 6.41 22.70 0.05
C ALA A 101 6.00 23.96 -0.73
N THR A 102 6.60 24.19 -1.90
CA THR A 102 6.25 25.30 -2.80
C THR A 102 4.78 25.25 -3.22
N VAL A 103 4.30 24.08 -3.65
CA VAL A 103 2.90 23.92 -4.10
C VAL A 103 1.92 24.13 -2.94
N ARG A 104 2.25 23.71 -1.71
CA ARG A 104 1.43 23.99 -0.53
C ARG A 104 1.32 25.48 -0.23
N LYS A 105 2.42 26.23 -0.30
CA LYS A 105 2.40 27.70 -0.17
C LYS A 105 1.50 28.35 -1.22
N GLY A 106 1.53 27.85 -2.46
CA GLY A 106 0.62 28.33 -3.51
C GLY A 106 -0.86 28.03 -3.21
N LEU A 107 -1.15 26.86 -2.63
CA LEU A 107 -2.52 26.49 -2.22
C LEU A 107 -3.02 27.32 -1.04
N GLU A 108 -2.15 27.74 -0.12
CA GLU A 108 -2.52 28.65 0.97
C GLU A 108 -3.05 30.00 0.45
N LEU A 109 -2.59 30.44 -0.73
CA LEU A 109 -3.08 31.65 -1.40
C LEU A 109 -4.36 31.42 -2.20
N ASP A 110 -4.45 30.29 -2.91
CA ASP A 110 -5.64 29.88 -3.65
C ASP A 110 -5.93 28.39 -3.44
N ASN A 111 -6.75 28.13 -2.42
CA ASN A 111 -7.17 26.78 -2.04
C ASN A 111 -8.01 26.11 -3.14
N GLY A 112 -8.61 26.89 -4.05
CA GLY A 112 -9.48 26.42 -5.13
C GLY A 112 -8.72 26.00 -6.40
N SER A 113 -7.40 26.22 -6.46
CA SER A 113 -6.60 25.95 -7.65
C SER A 113 -6.51 24.45 -7.96
N SER A 114 -7.32 23.98 -8.92
CA SER A 114 -7.31 22.59 -9.39
C SER A 114 -5.93 22.15 -9.89
N ASP A 115 -5.18 23.06 -10.54
CA ASP A 115 -3.88 22.77 -11.13
C ASP A 115 -2.82 22.50 -10.05
N LEU A 116 -2.77 23.31 -8.99
CA LEU A 116 -1.87 23.08 -7.85
C LEU A 116 -2.22 21.79 -7.10
N GLN A 117 -3.51 21.49 -6.92
CA GLN A 117 -3.93 20.23 -6.28
C GLN A 117 -3.50 19.01 -7.10
N LYS A 118 -3.67 19.05 -8.43
CA LYS A 118 -3.20 17.99 -9.34
C LYS A 118 -1.69 17.84 -9.28
N LEU A 119 -0.95 18.94 -9.30
CA LEU A 119 0.50 18.95 -9.21
C LEU A 119 0.99 18.36 -7.89
N LEU A 120 0.36 18.71 -6.75
CA LEU A 120 0.70 18.14 -5.45
C LEU A 120 0.49 16.62 -5.40
N ARG A 121 -0.61 16.12 -5.98
CA ARG A 121 -0.85 14.67 -6.09
C ARG A 121 0.22 13.99 -6.94
N LEU A 122 0.59 14.60 -8.07
CA LEU A 122 1.64 14.09 -8.96
C LEU A 122 3.01 14.04 -8.26
N ILE A 123 3.39 15.09 -7.54
CA ILE A 123 4.62 15.14 -6.75
C ILE A 123 4.67 14.01 -5.71
N LYS A 124 3.57 13.81 -4.97
CA LYS A 124 3.48 12.72 -3.98
C LYS A 124 3.62 11.35 -4.63
N ALA A 125 2.97 11.12 -5.76
CA ALA A 125 3.05 9.86 -6.50
C ALA A 125 4.48 9.60 -7.01
N ARG A 126 5.12 10.59 -7.65
CA ARG A 126 6.52 10.45 -8.11
C ARG A 126 7.50 10.29 -6.97
N LYS A 127 7.29 10.95 -5.83
CA LYS A 127 8.10 10.76 -4.62
C LYS A 127 8.01 9.32 -4.11
N ALA A 128 6.82 8.74 -4.05
CA ALA A 128 6.62 7.35 -3.63
C ALA A 128 7.28 6.36 -4.60
N GLN A 129 7.16 6.60 -5.92
CA GLN A 129 7.83 5.78 -6.94
C GLN A 129 9.37 5.89 -6.85
N ALA A 130 9.90 7.09 -6.63
CA ALA A 130 11.33 7.31 -6.44
C ALA A 130 11.85 6.67 -5.14
N ALA A 131 11.05 6.66 -4.07
CA ALA A 131 11.37 5.97 -2.83
C ALA A 131 11.37 4.45 -3.01
N GLY A 132 10.42 3.88 -3.73
CA GLY A 132 10.39 2.45 -4.06
C GLY A 132 11.61 2.00 -4.86
N LYS A 133 12.00 2.77 -5.89
CA LYS A 133 13.19 2.47 -6.71
C LYS A 133 14.52 2.67 -5.97
N ARG A 134 14.60 3.65 -5.04
CA ARG A 134 15.77 3.85 -4.18
C ARG A 134 15.89 2.81 -3.07
N GLY A 135 14.77 2.24 -2.59
CA GLY A 135 14.79 1.09 -1.68
C GLY A 135 15.56 -0.08 -2.31
N GLU A 136 15.23 -0.45 -3.54
CA GLU A 136 15.87 -1.58 -4.21
C GLU A 136 17.35 -1.32 -4.61
N SER A 137 17.69 -0.09 -4.96
CA SER A 137 19.01 0.27 -5.52
C SER A 137 20.01 0.82 -4.49
N GLY A 138 19.55 1.28 -3.33
CA GLY A 138 20.36 2.00 -2.32
C GLY A 138 20.64 1.23 -1.03
N MET A 139 20.12 0.01 -0.88
CA MET A 139 20.34 -0.77 0.33
C MET A 139 21.75 -1.35 0.39
N THR A 140 22.44 -1.10 1.50
CA THR A 140 23.69 -1.79 1.84
C THR A 140 23.43 -3.29 1.99
N ARG A 141 24.49 -4.11 1.85
CA ARG A 141 24.38 -5.59 1.99
C ARG A 141 23.71 -5.99 3.31
N GLN A 142 23.99 -5.25 4.40
CA GLN A 142 23.37 -5.43 5.72
C GLN A 142 21.85 -5.16 5.66
N GLN A 143 21.43 -4.03 5.09
CA GLN A 143 20.01 -3.69 4.96
C GLN A 143 19.25 -4.68 4.07
N LYS A 144 19.90 -5.27 3.06
CA LYS A 144 19.31 -6.35 2.24
C LYS A 144 19.12 -7.63 3.03
N MET A 145 20.05 -7.96 3.93
CA MET A 145 19.85 -9.06 4.86
C MET A 145 18.72 -8.74 5.83
N ASP A 146 18.65 -7.53 6.38
CA ASP A 146 17.59 -7.12 7.32
C ASP A 146 16.19 -7.10 6.68
N GLU A 147 16.08 -6.76 5.39
CA GLU A 147 14.79 -6.87 4.69
C GLU A 147 14.42 -8.31 4.35
N ALA A 148 15.41 -9.15 4.01
CA ALA A 148 15.19 -10.57 3.74
C ALA A 148 14.76 -11.32 5.01
N THR A 149 15.44 -11.11 6.13
CA THR A 149 15.06 -11.67 7.43
C THR A 149 13.69 -11.17 7.87
N ARG A 150 13.36 -9.90 7.63
CA ARG A 150 12.02 -9.37 7.90
C ARG A 150 10.93 -10.05 7.05
N LYS A 151 11.20 -10.38 5.79
CA LYS A 151 10.26 -11.14 4.94
C LYS A 151 10.10 -12.56 5.45
N GLU A 152 11.19 -13.24 5.80
CA GLU A 152 11.15 -14.59 6.38
C GLU A 152 10.35 -14.63 7.70
N ILE A 153 10.51 -13.60 8.55
CA ILE A 153 9.73 -13.46 9.79
C ILE A 153 8.23 -13.33 9.49
N LEU A 154 7.85 -12.53 8.48
CA LEU A 154 6.43 -12.37 8.09
C LEU A 154 5.85 -13.66 7.52
N GLU A 155 6.59 -14.36 6.67
CA GLU A 155 6.17 -15.64 6.10
C GLU A 155 5.98 -16.70 7.20
N LEU A 156 6.92 -16.80 8.15
CA LEU A 156 6.80 -17.71 9.30
C LEU A 156 5.60 -17.36 10.19
N GLN A 157 5.31 -16.08 10.41
CA GLN A 157 4.12 -15.65 11.15
C GLN A 157 2.83 -16.09 10.46
N GLU A 158 2.74 -15.96 9.13
CA GLU A 158 1.60 -16.44 8.36
C GLU A 158 1.44 -17.96 8.44
N GLU A 159 2.54 -18.71 8.31
CA GLU A 159 2.50 -20.17 8.44
C GLU A 159 2.07 -20.61 9.84
N MET A 160 2.57 -19.96 10.89
CA MET A 160 2.16 -20.24 12.27
C MET A 160 0.67 -20.00 12.47
N GLN A 161 0.14 -18.90 11.92
CA GLN A 161 -1.28 -18.60 12.01
C GLN A 161 -2.13 -19.66 11.29
N LYS A 162 -1.67 -20.15 10.13
CA LYS A 162 -2.31 -21.28 9.43
C LYS A 162 -2.29 -22.55 10.29
N THR A 163 -1.14 -22.94 10.84
CA THR A 163 -1.02 -24.11 11.73
C THR A 163 -1.93 -23.99 12.96
N GLN A 164 -2.03 -22.82 13.59
CA GLN A 164 -2.92 -22.56 14.72
C GLN A 164 -4.41 -22.71 14.33
N ASN A 165 -4.79 -22.24 13.15
CA ASN A 165 -6.15 -22.39 12.64
C ASN A 165 -6.50 -23.86 12.39
N GLU A 166 -5.57 -24.63 11.80
CA GLU A 166 -5.74 -26.07 11.61
C GLU A 166 -5.88 -26.81 12.94
N LEU A 167 -5.07 -26.46 13.94
CA LEU A 167 -5.14 -27.03 15.28
C LEU A 167 -6.50 -26.74 15.94
N ARG A 168 -7.01 -25.50 15.81
CA ARG A 168 -8.34 -25.11 16.28
C ARG A 168 -9.43 -25.96 15.60
N GLN A 169 -9.37 -26.12 14.29
CA GLN A 169 -10.33 -26.95 13.55
C GLN A 169 -10.25 -28.44 13.93
N ALA A 170 -9.05 -28.97 14.16
CA ALA A 170 -8.87 -30.33 14.68
C ALA A 170 -9.50 -30.49 16.07
N GLY A 171 -9.34 -29.50 16.96
CA GLY A 171 -9.98 -29.49 18.27
C GLY A 171 -11.51 -29.48 18.21
N LEU A 172 -12.11 -28.72 17.28
CA LEU A 172 -13.56 -28.74 17.07
C LEU A 172 -14.05 -30.10 16.59
N ARG A 173 -13.35 -30.72 15.63
CA ARG A 173 -13.65 -32.07 15.13
C ARG A 173 -13.54 -33.12 16.25
N LEU A 174 -12.51 -33.03 17.09
CA LEU A 174 -12.34 -33.91 18.25
C LEU A 174 -13.50 -33.79 19.23
N ASN A 175 -13.90 -32.55 19.56
CA ASN A 175 -15.03 -32.31 20.46
C ASN A 175 -16.34 -32.89 19.93
N HIS A 176 -16.58 -32.79 18.62
CA HIS A 176 -17.75 -33.41 17.99
C HIS A 176 -17.68 -34.94 18.08
N CYS A 177 -16.54 -35.53 17.70
CA CYS A 177 -16.30 -36.97 17.78
C CYS A 177 -16.51 -37.52 19.19
N ARG A 178 -15.99 -36.84 20.22
CA ARG A 178 -16.15 -37.22 21.64
C ARG A 178 -17.60 -37.16 22.11
N LYS A 179 -18.36 -36.14 21.67
CA LYS A 179 -19.80 -36.04 21.99
C LYS A 179 -20.58 -37.21 21.39
N ASP A 180 -20.31 -37.54 20.14
CA ASP A 180 -20.94 -38.67 19.47
C ASP A 180 -20.56 -40.01 20.11
N LEU A 181 -19.28 -40.21 20.44
CA LEU A 181 -18.81 -41.41 21.13
C LEU A 181 -19.46 -41.58 22.50
N ARG A 182 -19.58 -40.49 23.26
CA ARG A 182 -20.29 -40.49 24.55
C ARG A 182 -21.76 -40.87 24.37
N ARG A 183 -22.43 -40.31 23.35
CA ARG A 183 -23.83 -40.63 23.01
C ARG A 183 -23.99 -42.11 22.66
N THR A 184 -23.15 -42.68 21.78
CA THR A 184 -23.27 -44.09 21.38
C THR A 184 -22.99 -45.02 22.56
N THR A 185 -21.96 -44.72 23.36
CA THR A 185 -21.62 -45.51 24.56
C THR A 185 -22.74 -45.51 25.59
N LEU A 186 -23.35 -44.35 25.86
CA LEU A 186 -24.52 -44.26 26.75
C LEU A 186 -25.73 -45.01 26.19
N THR A 187 -25.98 -44.90 24.89
CA THR A 187 -27.09 -45.60 24.23
C THR A 187 -26.91 -47.11 24.32
N PHE A 188 -25.69 -47.60 24.12
CA PHE A 188 -25.34 -49.01 24.26
C PHE A 188 -25.58 -49.51 25.70
N SER A 189 -25.06 -48.80 26.70
CA SER A 189 -25.22 -49.17 28.11
C SER A 189 -26.69 -49.18 28.56
N ASN A 190 -27.48 -48.20 28.11
CA ASN A 190 -28.91 -48.15 28.39
C ASN A 190 -29.65 -49.33 27.74
N LEU A 191 -29.32 -49.66 26.48
CA LEU A 191 -29.94 -50.77 25.77
C LEU A 191 -29.59 -52.12 26.40
N GLU A 192 -28.36 -52.27 26.93
CA GLU A 192 -27.92 -53.45 27.66
C GLU A 192 -28.78 -53.74 28.90
N GLN A 193 -29.17 -52.70 29.64
CA GLN A 193 -29.98 -52.80 30.86
C GLN A 193 -31.47 -53.04 30.60
N THR A 194 -31.95 -52.93 29.36
CA THR A 194 -33.36 -53.17 29.03
C THR A 194 -33.69 -54.67 28.98
N PRO A 195 -34.98 -55.08 29.05
CA PRO A 195 -35.39 -56.48 28.81
C PRO A 195 -35.07 -56.97 27.39
N HIS A 196 -34.85 -58.27 27.21
CA HIS A 196 -34.46 -58.86 25.91
C HIS A 196 -35.53 -58.73 24.82
N LEU A 197 -36.82 -58.67 25.18
CA LEU A 197 -37.95 -58.51 24.26
C LEU A 197 -38.22 -57.04 23.87
N THR A 198 -37.34 -56.11 24.24
CA THR A 198 -37.51 -54.69 23.94
C THR A 198 -37.36 -54.45 22.44
N THR A 199 -38.40 -53.89 21.82
CA THR A 199 -38.34 -53.47 20.41
C THR A 199 -37.42 -52.25 20.28
N ALA A 200 -36.39 -52.35 19.45
CA ALA A 200 -35.45 -51.27 19.21
C ALA A 200 -35.66 -50.64 17.82
N TYR A 201 -35.27 -49.38 17.69
CA TYR A 201 -35.33 -48.65 16.42
C TYR A 201 -33.97 -48.03 16.11
N ARG A 202 -33.54 -48.17 14.85
CA ARG A 202 -32.32 -47.54 14.34
C ARG A 202 -32.70 -46.35 13.46
N ALA A 203 -32.10 -45.18 13.72
CA ALA A 203 -32.25 -44.02 12.86
C ALA A 203 -31.44 -44.18 11.56
N ILE A 204 -32.09 -43.93 10.41
CA ILE A 204 -31.48 -43.90 9.08
C ILE A 204 -31.93 -42.59 8.43
N GLY A 205 -31.08 -41.57 8.48
CA GLY A 205 -31.45 -40.21 8.07
C GLY A 205 -32.61 -39.66 8.92
N LYS A 206 -33.75 -39.37 8.28
CA LYS A 206 -34.98 -38.89 8.96
C LYS A 206 -35.97 -40.01 9.29
N MET A 207 -35.65 -41.27 8.98
CA MET A 207 -36.52 -42.42 9.20
C MET A 207 -36.01 -43.29 10.36
N PHE A 208 -36.92 -44.04 10.98
CA PHE A 208 -36.60 -45.02 12.01
C PHE A 208 -37.00 -46.40 11.52
N LEU A 209 -36.03 -47.32 11.47
CA LEU A 209 -36.24 -48.71 11.10
C LEU A 209 -36.35 -49.54 12.38
N ARG A 210 -37.43 -50.31 12.50
CA ARG A 210 -37.56 -51.32 13.56
C ARG A 210 -36.53 -52.41 13.34
N CYS A 211 -35.74 -52.72 14.36
CA CYS A 211 -34.68 -53.73 14.30
C CYS A 211 -34.71 -54.59 15.56
N GLU A 212 -34.15 -55.79 15.46
CA GLU A 212 -33.96 -56.64 16.64
C GLU A 212 -32.84 -56.09 17.52
N ARG A 213 -32.99 -56.24 18.84
CA ARG A 213 -32.02 -55.71 19.80
C ARG A 213 -30.56 -56.14 19.52
N PRO A 214 -30.25 -57.43 19.21
CA PRO A 214 -28.88 -57.84 18.93
C PRO A 214 -28.26 -57.09 17.75
N GLU A 215 -29.01 -56.85 16.68
CA GLU A 215 -28.53 -56.11 15.51
C GLU A 215 -28.19 -54.65 15.86
N VAL A 216 -29.02 -54.02 16.70
CA VAL A 216 -28.77 -52.64 17.15
C VAL A 216 -27.54 -52.57 18.05
N MET A 217 -27.34 -53.56 18.93
CA MET A 217 -26.15 -53.63 19.80
C MET A 217 -24.86 -53.78 18.97
N THR A 218 -24.82 -54.71 18.01
CA THR A 218 -23.66 -54.88 17.12
C THR A 218 -23.39 -53.62 16.29
N TYR A 219 -24.44 -52.95 15.81
CA TYR A 219 -24.29 -51.69 15.11
C TYR A 219 -23.66 -50.60 16.01
N LEU A 220 -24.17 -50.42 17.22
CA LEU A 220 -23.64 -49.43 18.17
C LEU A 220 -22.19 -49.71 18.59
N GLU A 221 -21.82 -50.98 18.73
CA GLU A 221 -20.45 -51.41 18.98
C GLU A 221 -19.53 -51.02 17.83
N GLN A 222 -19.90 -51.35 16.59
CA GLN A 222 -19.14 -50.95 15.38
C GLN A 222 -19.00 -49.43 15.24
N GLN A 223 -20.06 -48.66 15.55
CA GLN A 223 -19.99 -47.20 15.53
C GLN A 223 -19.07 -46.65 16.62
N THR A 224 -19.04 -47.30 17.78
CA THR A 224 -18.17 -46.90 18.89
C THR A 224 -16.71 -47.17 18.57
N GLU A 225 -16.40 -48.32 17.96
CA GLU A 225 -15.04 -48.63 17.49
C GLU A 225 -14.58 -47.65 16.40
N LYS A 226 -15.40 -47.40 15.37
CA LYS A 226 -15.12 -46.38 14.34
C LYS A 226 -14.90 -44.99 14.94
N GLY A 227 -15.68 -44.62 15.96
CA GLY A 227 -15.52 -43.36 16.69
C GLY A 227 -14.19 -43.27 17.43
N LYS A 228 -13.75 -44.35 18.09
CA LYS A 228 -12.44 -44.44 18.75
C LYS A 228 -11.29 -44.33 17.75
N ASP A 229 -11.39 -45.00 16.60
CA ASP A 229 -10.39 -44.90 15.53
C ASP A 229 -10.30 -43.49 14.94
N MET A 230 -11.44 -42.81 14.80
CA MET A 230 -11.47 -41.43 14.35
C MET A 230 -10.86 -40.49 15.40
N GLU A 231 -11.17 -40.70 16.68
CA GLU A 231 -10.58 -39.94 17.78
C GLU A 231 -9.05 -40.07 17.82
N THR A 232 -8.51 -41.29 17.72
CA THR A 232 -7.06 -41.52 17.71
C THR A 232 -6.37 -40.85 16.52
N LYS A 233 -6.98 -40.88 15.33
CA LYS A 233 -6.48 -40.17 14.14
C LYS A 233 -6.45 -38.66 14.33
N ILE A 234 -7.51 -38.07 14.90
CA ILE A 234 -7.58 -36.62 15.15
C ILE A 234 -6.54 -36.23 16.21
N LEU A 235 -6.37 -37.01 17.28
CA LEU A 235 -5.34 -36.80 18.30
C LEU A 235 -3.93 -36.88 17.70
N GLY A 236 -3.67 -37.84 16.82
CA GLY A 236 -2.41 -37.94 16.08
C GLY A 236 -2.16 -36.70 15.21
N GLN A 237 -3.19 -36.20 14.52
CA GLN A 237 -3.12 -34.95 13.76
C GLN A 237 -2.80 -33.75 14.67
N GLN A 238 -3.45 -33.64 15.84
CA GLN A 238 -3.17 -32.55 16.79
C GLN A 238 -1.73 -32.58 17.29
N ALA A 239 -1.23 -33.75 17.71
CA ALA A 239 0.14 -33.89 18.20
C ALA A 239 1.18 -33.52 17.11
N TYR A 240 0.90 -33.84 15.84
CA TYR A 240 1.74 -33.41 14.73
C TYR A 240 1.73 -31.88 14.57
N LEU A 241 0.54 -31.26 14.55
CA LEU A 241 0.39 -29.81 14.40
C LEU A 241 1.02 -29.04 15.57
N GLU A 242 0.91 -29.54 16.79
CA GLU A 242 1.54 -28.96 17.98
C GLU A 242 3.07 -28.98 17.89
N ARG A 243 3.65 -30.11 17.44
CA ARG A 243 5.11 -30.20 17.21
C ARG A 243 5.56 -29.25 16.11
N ARG A 244 4.81 -29.16 15.01
CA ARG A 244 5.08 -28.22 13.91
C ARG A 244 5.03 -26.78 14.40
N LEU A 245 3.99 -26.40 15.15
CA LEU A 245 3.85 -25.05 15.70
C LEU A 245 5.02 -24.70 16.63
N LYS A 246 5.42 -25.64 17.51
CA LYS A 246 6.57 -25.45 18.40
C LYS A 246 7.87 -25.25 17.62
N SER A 247 8.08 -26.00 16.54
CA SER A 247 9.24 -25.81 15.65
C SER A 247 9.21 -24.45 14.96
N GLN A 248 8.05 -24.01 14.48
CA GLN A 248 7.91 -22.69 13.84
C GLN A 248 8.15 -21.56 14.84
N GLN A 249 7.71 -21.71 16.09
CA GLN A 249 7.99 -20.77 17.18
C GLN A 249 9.48 -20.65 17.49
N ALA A 250 10.19 -21.78 17.59
CA ALA A 250 11.63 -21.77 17.80
C ALA A 250 12.37 -21.06 16.65
N ASN A 251 12.03 -21.37 15.40
CA ASN A 251 12.63 -20.71 14.24
C ASN A 251 12.36 -19.19 14.23
N TYR A 252 11.15 -18.78 14.66
CA TYR A 252 10.80 -17.38 14.79
C TYR A 252 11.63 -16.67 15.87
N GLU A 253 11.78 -17.29 17.04
CA GLU A 253 12.59 -16.78 18.16
C GLU A 253 14.05 -16.62 17.73
N ASP A 254 14.63 -17.65 17.10
CA ASP A 254 16.01 -17.62 16.58
C ASP A 254 16.22 -16.47 15.57
N LEU A 255 15.27 -16.26 14.65
CA LEU A 255 15.37 -15.18 13.65
C LEU A 255 15.24 -13.79 14.27
N VAL A 256 14.37 -13.63 15.28
CA VAL A 256 14.21 -12.37 16.00
C VAL A 256 15.46 -12.06 16.83
N GLU A 257 16.04 -13.04 17.52
CA GLU A 257 17.27 -12.86 18.29
C GLU A 257 18.45 -12.46 17.39
N ASN A 258 18.65 -13.18 16.27
CA ASN A 258 19.70 -12.88 15.30
C ASN A 258 19.52 -11.54 14.58
N SER A 259 18.30 -10.99 14.53
CA SER A 259 18.04 -9.67 13.96
C SER A 259 18.33 -8.49 14.91
N ASN A 260 18.44 -8.77 16.22
CA ASN A 260 18.67 -7.75 17.26
C ASN A 260 20.15 -7.65 17.68
N THR A 261 21.02 -8.54 17.19
CA THR A 261 22.48 -8.59 17.43
C THR A 261 23.26 -8.03 16.25
#